data_AF-A0A7V4CZJ6-F1
#
_entry.id   AF-A0A7V4CZJ6-F1
#
_cell.length_a   1.000
_cell.length_b   1.000
_cell.length_c   1.000
_cell.angle_alpha   90.00
_cell.angle_beta   90.00
_cell.angle_gamma   90.00
#
_symmetry.space_group_name_H-M   'P 1'
#
loop_
_entity.id
_entity.type
_entity.pdbx_description
1 polymer ?
#
loop_
_entity_poly.entity_id
_entity_poly.type
_entity_poly.pdbx_seq_one_letter_code
_entity_poly.pdbx_strand_id
1 'polypeptide(L)' 'MSAGGAVMDGWWEQIDEQVRLSLERNGAMTPSEISRQLSMSESAVQSILSLLAQEGKVRISKVEPVRRPF' A
#
# COMPACT_ATOMS: atom_id res chain seq x y z
N MET A 1 -17.29 2.20 22.80
CA MET A 1 -16.65 1.80 21.53
C MET A 1 -17.50 2.36 20.41
N SER A 2 -17.02 3.34 19.65
CA SER A 2 -17.81 3.97 18.58
C SER A 2 -17.92 3.02 17.40
N ALA A 3 -19.15 2.83 16.88
CA ALA A 3 -19.44 1.99 15.72
C ALA A 3 -18.62 2.35 14.47
N GLY A 4 -18.09 3.58 14.38
CA GLY A 4 -17.21 4.01 13.29
C GLY A 4 -15.81 3.36 13.30
N GLY A 5 -15.30 2.91 14.45
CA GLY A 5 -13.97 2.28 14.54
C GLY A 5 -13.93 0.93 13.83
N ALA A 6 -14.91 0.06 14.11
CA ALA A 6 -14.99 -1.26 13.49
C ALA A 6 -15.20 -1.23 11.96
N VAL A 7 -15.88 -0.18 11.45
CA VAL A 7 -16.05 0.02 10.00
C VAL A 7 -14.74 0.48 9.35
N MET A 8 -13.98 1.34 10.01
CA MET A 8 -12.64 1.74 9.54
C MET A 8 -11.64 0.59 9.60
N ASP A 9 -11.67 -0.22 10.66
CA ASP A 9 -10.81 -1.40 10.81
C ASP A 9 -11.10 -2.45 9.72
N GLY A 10 -12.38 -2.73 9.45
CA GLY A 10 -12.76 -3.65 8.36
C GLY A 10 -12.42 -3.12 6.96
N TRP A 11 -12.51 -1.81 6.75
CA TRP A 11 -12.05 -1.18 5.52
C TRP A 11 -10.52 -1.27 5.38
N TRP A 12 -9.79 -1.13 6.48
CA TRP A 12 -8.33 -1.24 6.51
C TRP A 12 -7.83 -2.65 6.21
N GLU A 13 -8.43 -3.67 6.83
CA GLU A 13 -8.12 -5.08 6.55
C GLU A 13 -8.35 -5.45 5.08
N GLN A 14 -9.38 -4.88 4.44
CA GLN A 14 -9.64 -5.09 3.01
C GLN A 14 -8.56 -4.49 2.12
N ILE A 15 -7.97 -3.35 2.50
CA ILE A 15 -6.91 -2.70 1.72
C ILE A 15 -5.59 -3.47 1.87
N ASP A 16 -5.25 -3.90 3.08
CA ASP A 16 -4.09 -4.75 3.34
C ASP A 16 -4.12 -6.01 2.46
N GLU A 17 -5.27 -6.70 2.46
CA GLU A 17 -5.46 -7.91 1.68
C GLU A 17 -5.39 -7.64 0.18
N GLN A 18 -5.99 -6.55 -0.30
CA GLN A 18 -5.92 -6.18 -1.72
C GLN A 18 -4.50 -5.88 -2.18
N VAL A 19 -3.67 -5.21 -1.35
CA VAL A 19 -2.26 -4.99 -1.65
C VAL A 19 -1.50 -6.32 -1.72
N ARG A 20 -1.73 -7.22 -0.75
CA ARG A 20 -1.10 -8.54 -0.72
C ARG A 20 -1.45 -9.37 -1.97
N LEU A 21 -2.73 -9.47 -2.30
CA LEU A 21 -3.20 -10.20 -3.49
C LEU A 21 -2.63 -9.61 -4.79
N SER A 22 -2.47 -8.28 -4.86
CA SER A 22 -1.85 -7.61 -6.01
C SER A 22 -0.39 -8.03 -6.18
N LEU A 23 0.37 -8.06 -5.08
CA LEU A 23 1.78 -8.45 -5.08
C LEU A 23 1.96 -9.97 -5.34
N GLU A 24 1.07 -10.82 -4.82
CA GLU A 24 1.12 -12.26 -5.07
C GLU A 24 0.83 -12.60 -6.52
N ARG A 25 -0.12 -11.89 -7.14
CA ARG A 25 -0.48 -12.09 -8.54
C ARG A 25 0.57 -11.56 -9.52
N ASN A 26 1.15 -10.40 -9.23
CA ASN A 26 1.98 -9.67 -10.20
C ASN A 26 3.47 -9.62 -9.85
N GLY A 27 3.88 -10.07 -8.66
CA GLY A 27 5.23 -9.93 -8.16
C GLY A 27 5.53 -8.52 -7.60
N ALA A 28 6.78 -8.09 -7.68
CA ALA A 28 7.18 -6.76 -7.20
C ALA A 28 6.56 -5.65 -8.07
N MET A 29 5.95 -4.66 -7.43
CA MET A 29 5.26 -3.56 -8.10
C MET A 29 5.71 -2.20 -7.55
N THR A 30 5.61 -1.17 -8.37
CA THR A 30 5.78 0.24 -7.96
C THR A 30 4.52 0.75 -7.24
N PRO A 31 4.65 1.77 -6.37
CA PRO A 31 3.48 2.42 -5.75
C PRO A 31 2.45 2.91 -6.78
N SER A 32 2.91 3.44 -7.93
CA SER A 32 2.04 3.92 -9.00
C SER A 32 1.20 2.80 -9.65
N GLU A 33 1.75 1.58 -9.78
CA GLU A 33 1.04 0.44 -10.35
C GLU A 33 -0.04 -0.06 -9.38
N ILE A 34 0.28 -0.12 -8.09
CA ILE A 34 -0.67 -0.48 -7.04
C ILE A 34 -1.79 0.57 -6.95
N SER A 35 -1.44 1.87 -7.03
CA SER A 35 -2.42 2.97 -7.07
C SER A 35 -3.43 2.82 -8.22
N ARG A 36 -2.95 2.49 -9.43
CA ARG A 36 -3.83 2.23 -10.58
C ARG A 36 -4.72 1.00 -10.37
N GLN A 37 -4.17 -0.07 -9.81
CA GLN A 37 -4.92 -1.31 -9.58
C GLN A 37 -6.01 -1.14 -8.52
N LEU A 38 -5.73 -0.40 -7.44
CA LEU A 38 -6.65 -0.20 -6.32
C LEU A 38 -7.54 1.04 -6.45
N SER A 39 -7.36 1.83 -7.53
CA SER A 39 -8.06 3.11 -7.73
C SER A 39 -7.91 4.07 -6.52
N MET A 40 -6.71 4.11 -5.94
CA MET A 40 -6.36 4.97 -4.80
C MET A 40 -5.34 6.03 -5.21
N SER A 41 -5.23 7.12 -4.46
CA SER A 41 -4.12 8.06 -4.68
C SER A 41 -2.78 7.40 -4.38
N GLU A 42 -1.74 7.78 -5.13
CA GLU A 42 -0.40 7.23 -4.91
C GLU A 42 0.14 7.55 -3.51
N SER A 43 -0.20 8.73 -2.96
CA SER A 43 0.16 9.11 -1.59
C SER A 43 -0.47 8.22 -0.51
N ALA A 44 -1.72 7.79 -0.72
CA ALA A 44 -2.38 6.86 0.19
C ALA A 44 -1.70 5.49 0.13
N VAL A 45 -1.42 4.99 -1.08
CA VAL A 45 -0.69 3.75 -1.29
C VAL A 45 0.70 3.78 -0.64
N GLN A 46 1.45 4.88 -0.79
CA GLN A 46 2.76 5.03 -0.14
C GLN A 46 2.67 4.94 1.39
N SER A 47 1.61 5.53 1.97
CA SER A 47 1.36 5.47 3.41
C SER A 47 1.04 4.04 3.87
N ILE A 48 0.17 3.34 3.14
CA ILE A 48 -0.17 1.93 3.38
C ILE A 48 1.06 1.03 3.30
N LEU A 49 1.84 1.15 2.22
CA LEU A 49 3.05 0.35 2.02
C LEU A 49 4.06 0.57 3.14
N SER A 50 4.17 1.81 3.65
CA SER A 50 5.05 2.12 4.78
C SER A 50 4.60 1.46 6.07
N LEU A 51 3.29 1.38 6.32
CA LEU A 51 2.73 0.69 7.49
C LEU A 51 2.89 -0.83 7.37
N LEU A 52 2.51 -1.40 6.22
CA LEU A 52 2.69 -2.83 5.94
C LEU A 52 4.15 -3.27 6.04
N ALA A 53 5.10 -2.42 5.64
CA ALA A 53 6.52 -2.70 5.78
C ALA A 53 6.96 -2.72 7.25
N GLN A 54 6.45 -1.79 8.07
CA GLN A 54 6.71 -1.77 9.53
C GLN A 54 6.14 -3.00 10.23
N GLU A 55 4.99 -3.50 9.77
CA GLU A 55 4.37 -4.72 10.26
C GLU A 55 4.99 -6.01 9.69
N GLY A 56 5.97 -5.90 8.78
CA GLY A 56 6.63 -7.05 8.16
C GLY A 56 5.81 -7.78 7.10
N LYS A 57 4.67 -7.21 6.68
CA LYS A 57 3.77 -7.78 5.65
C LYS A 57 4.27 -7.58 4.22
N VAL A 58 5.06 -6.53 3.98
CA VAL A 58 5.76 -6.30 2.70
C VAL A 58 7.22 -5.90 2.94
N ARG A 59 8.05 -5.97 1.90
CA ARG A 59 9.46 -5.54 1.97
C ARG A 59 9.71 -4.40 0.98
N ILE A 60 10.26 -3.29 1.47
CA ILE A 60 10.83 -2.24 0.62
C ILE A 60 12.26 -2.69 0.25
N SER A 61 12.45 -3.21 -0.96
CA SER A 61 13.76 -3.73 -1.43
C SER A 61 14.62 -2.69 -2.14
N LYS A 62 14.02 -1.61 -2.64
CA LYS A 62 14.69 -0.58 -3.44
C LYS A 62 14.25 0.81 -2.95
N VAL A 63 15.22 1.66 -2.62
CA VAL A 63 15.02 3.07 -2.29
C VAL A 63 16.05 3.85 -3.10
N GLU A 64 15.58 4.81 -3.88
CA GLU A 64 16.42 5.57 -4.82
C GLU A 64 16.15 7.07 -4.65
N PRO A 65 17.13 7.94 -4.95
CA PRO A 65 16.90 9.37 -4.99
C PRO A 65 15.89 9.73 -6.08
N VAL A 66 14.97 10.64 -5.78
CA VAL A 66 14.11 11.25 -6.81
C VAL A 66 15.00 12.05 -7.76
N ARG A 67 15.19 11.56 -8.98
CA ARG A 67 15.89 12.33 -10.02
C ARG A 67 15.03 13.55 -10.35
N ARG A 68 15.43 14.73 -9.88
CA ARG A 68 14.89 15.99 -10.39
C ARG A 68 15.65 16.35 -11.68
N PRO A 69 14.97 16.74 -12.76
CA PRO A 69 15.65 17.38 -13.87
C PRO A 69 16.30 18.67 -13.33
N PHE A 70 17.59 18.85 -13.61
CA PHE A 70 18.34 20.07 -13.31
C PHE A 70 17.83 21.23 -14.16
#